data_AF-A0A399T306-F1
#
_entry.id   AF-A0A399T306-F1
#
_cell.length_a   1.000
_cell.length_b   1.000
_cell.length_c   1.000
_cell.angle_alpha   90.00
_cell.angle_beta   90.00
_cell.angle_gamma   90.00
#
_symmetry.space_group_name_H-M   'P 1'
#
loop_
_entity.id
_entity.type
_entity.pdbx_description
1 polymer ?
#
loop_
_entity_poly.entity_id
_entity_poly.type
_entity_poly.pdbx_seq_one_letter_code
_entity_poly.pdbx_strand_id
1 'polypeptide(L)'
;MEELTVGTRVEHPRYGEGIVSKDNITAYEIFFERGGKIEITKRNTDLKVLNLNQTGAKSGLSIRDFEKVMTYVLDQYGALSEIVPLGEKWQGGTLLMQPANPALQPKEIPIETFFHKIVMLRDRLRVLEQNINSSNVLSDEEKVNLQQYITRVYGSLTTFNVLFSEKDHYFVGVKSK
;
A
#
# COMPACT_ATOMS: atom_id res chain seq x y z
N MET A 1 -9.62 -12.45 -18.95
CA MET A 1 -10.67 -13.41 -18.58
C MET A 1 -11.84 -12.60 -18.07
N GLU A 2 -13.00 -12.73 -18.71
CA GLU A 2 -14.21 -12.02 -18.29
C GLU A 2 -14.65 -12.53 -16.91
N GLU A 3 -14.95 -11.61 -15.98
CA GLU A 3 -15.46 -11.96 -14.66
C GLU A 3 -16.85 -12.57 -14.78
N LEU A 4 -17.00 -13.84 -14.39
CA LEU A 4 -18.30 -14.52 -14.37
C LEU A 4 -19.08 -14.11 -13.13
N THR A 5 -20.20 -13.43 -13.32
CA THR A 5 -21.14 -13.07 -12.26
C THR A 5 -22.08 -14.23 -11.93
N VAL A 6 -22.71 -14.18 -10.75
CA VAL A 6 -23.72 -15.17 -10.33
C VAL A 6 -24.88 -15.21 -11.34
N GLY A 7 -25.30 -16.42 -11.73
CA GLY A 7 -26.32 -16.66 -12.75
C GLY A 7 -25.78 -16.76 -14.19
N THR A 8 -24.47 -16.61 -14.40
CA THR A 8 -23.83 -16.86 -15.70
C THR A 8 -23.90 -18.35 -16.06
N ARG A 9 -24.27 -18.66 -17.31
CA ARG A 9 -24.26 -20.03 -17.85
C ARG A 9 -22.93 -20.34 -18.51
N VAL A 10 -22.35 -21.46 -18.13
CA VAL A 10 -21.05 -21.95 -18.61
C VAL A 10 -21.16 -23.40 -19.06
N GLU A 11 -20.26 -23.83 -19.92
CA GLU A 11 -20.11 -25.21 -20.37
C GLU A 11 -18.71 -25.70 -20.00
N HIS A 12 -18.64 -26.91 -19.46
CA HIS A 12 -17.38 -27.59 -19.15
C HIS A 12 -17.30 -28.91 -19.92
N PRO A 13 -16.19 -29.22 -20.62
CA PRO A 13 -16.04 -30.41 -21.46
C PRO A 13 -16.40 -31.73 -20.78
N ARG A 14 -16.11 -31.84 -19.47
CA ARG A 14 -16.40 -33.03 -18.66
C ARG A 14 -17.79 -33.04 -18.01
N TYR A 15 -18.35 -31.89 -17.67
CA TYR A 15 -19.52 -31.80 -16.78
C TYR A 15 -20.79 -31.26 -17.46
N GLY A 16 -20.67 -30.83 -18.72
CA GLY A 16 -21.79 -30.28 -19.50
C GLY A 16 -22.07 -28.82 -19.13
N GLU A 17 -23.31 -28.40 -19.36
CA GLU A 17 -23.78 -27.05 -19.01
C GLU A 17 -23.93 -26.90 -17.50
N GLY A 18 -23.65 -25.69 -17.00
CA GLY A 18 -23.75 -25.34 -15.60
C GLY A 18 -24.01 -23.87 -15.37
N ILE A 19 -24.47 -23.55 -14.16
CA ILE A 19 -24.81 -22.19 -13.73
C ILE A 19 -23.92 -21.80 -12.56
N VAL A 20 -23.30 -20.62 -12.65
CA VAL A 20 -22.50 -20.04 -11.56
C VAL A 20 -23.44 -19.68 -10.40
N SER A 21 -23.26 -20.33 -9.26
CA SER A 21 -24.03 -20.09 -8.04
C SER A 21 -23.33 -19.12 -7.08
N LYS A 22 -21.99 -19.16 -6.99
CA LYS A 22 -21.20 -18.20 -6.19
C LYS A 22 -19.90 -17.84 -6.87
N ASP A 23 -19.49 -16.60 -6.64
CA ASP A 23 -18.20 -16.05 -7.06
C ASP A 23 -17.30 -15.88 -5.83
N ASN A 24 -16.39 -16.83 -5.60
CA ASN A 24 -15.39 -16.75 -4.51
C ASN A 24 -14.12 -16.05 -5.02
N ILE A 25 -13.23 -15.67 -4.10
CA ILE A 25 -12.02 -14.90 -4.45
C ILE A 25 -11.13 -15.65 -5.46
N THR A 26 -10.95 -16.96 -5.27
CA THR A 26 -10.02 -17.80 -6.08
C THR A 26 -10.72 -18.79 -7.01
N ALA A 27 -12.01 -19.02 -6.84
CA ALA A 27 -12.77 -20.05 -7.57
C ALA A 27 -14.23 -19.63 -7.81
N TYR A 28 -14.86 -20.27 -8.78
CA TYR A 28 -16.30 -20.22 -9.05
C TYR A 28 -16.95 -21.49 -8.51
N GLU A 29 -18.08 -21.32 -7.83
CA GLU A 29 -18.96 -22.42 -7.46
C GLU A 29 -20.02 -22.58 -8.55
N ILE A 30 -19.99 -23.68 -9.29
CA ILE A 30 -20.85 -23.93 -10.45
C ILE A 30 -21.66 -25.20 -10.22
N PHE A 31 -22.97 -25.13 -10.48
CA PHE A 31 -23.82 -26.31 -10.53
C PHE A 31 -23.93 -26.80 -11.96
N PHE A 32 -23.36 -27.97 -12.24
CA PHE A 32 -23.41 -28.63 -13.54
C PHE A 32 -24.53 -29.65 -13.60
N GLU A 33 -25.21 -29.76 -14.74
CA GLU A 33 -26.29 -30.71 -14.95
C GLU A 33 -25.87 -32.17 -14.73
N ARG A 34 -24.65 -32.53 -15.15
CA ARG A 34 -24.14 -33.92 -15.06
C ARG A 34 -23.20 -34.16 -13.88
N GLY A 35 -22.79 -33.09 -13.17
CA GLY A 35 -21.73 -33.13 -12.17
C GLY A 35 -22.12 -32.65 -10.78
N GLY A 36 -23.32 -32.08 -10.62
CA GLY A 36 -23.72 -31.45 -9.36
C GLY A 36 -22.90 -30.20 -9.07
N LYS A 37 -22.72 -29.87 -7.78
CA LYS A 37 -21.96 -28.71 -7.33
C LYS A 37 -20.46 -28.98 -7.42
N ILE A 38 -19.75 -28.20 -8.24
CA ILE A 38 -18.29 -28.29 -8.42
C ILE A 38 -17.66 -26.91 -8.24
N GLU A 39 -16.53 -26.87 -7.55
CA GLU A 39 -15.71 -25.66 -7.40
C GLU A 39 -14.59 -25.67 -8.43
N ILE A 40 -14.52 -24.64 -9.28
CA ILE A 40 -13.52 -24.51 -10.34
C ILE A 40 -12.72 -23.23 -10.14
N THR A 41 -11.40 -23.33 -10.11
CA THR A 41 -10.50 -22.17 -9.98
C THR A 41 -10.68 -21.18 -11.12
N LYS A 42 -10.62 -19.87 -10.84
CA LYS A 42 -10.72 -18.78 -11.84
C LYS A 42 -9.62 -18.80 -12.92
N ARG A 43 -8.57 -19.60 -12.73
CA ARG A 43 -7.45 -19.79 -13.66
C ARG A 43 -7.66 -20.96 -14.62
N ASN A 44 -8.73 -21.75 -14.44
CA ASN A 44 -9.03 -22.86 -15.33
C ASN A 44 -9.52 -22.33 -16.68
N THR A 45 -8.90 -22.82 -17.76
CA THR A 45 -9.20 -22.46 -19.15
C THR A 45 -10.22 -23.38 -19.82
N ASP A 46 -10.66 -24.44 -19.13
CA ASP A 46 -11.59 -25.42 -19.67
C ASP A 46 -13.06 -24.94 -19.66
N LEU A 47 -13.32 -23.76 -19.10
CA LEU A 47 -14.67 -23.19 -19.01
C LEU A 47 -14.99 -22.35 -20.26
N LYS A 48 -16.07 -22.72 -20.96
CA LYS A 48 -16.62 -21.93 -22.06
C LYS A 48 -17.86 -21.17 -21.59
N VAL A 49 -17.95 -19.88 -21.86
CA VAL A 49 -19.08 -19.07 -21.44
C VAL A 49 -20.18 -19.11 -22.50
N LEU A 50 -21.39 -19.52 -22.11
CA LEU A 50 -22.54 -19.60 -23.01
C LEU A 50 -23.39 -18.33 -22.94
N ASN A 51 -23.71 -17.86 -21.74
CA ASN A 51 -24.49 -16.64 -21.52
C ASN A 51 -24.01 -15.90 -20.27
N LEU A 52 -23.43 -14.71 -20.46
CA LEU A 52 -22.99 -13.82 -19.39
C LEU A 52 -24.18 -13.10 -18.76
N ASN A 53 -24.31 -13.20 -17.44
CA ASN A 53 -25.31 -12.44 -16.71
C ASN A 53 -24.78 -11.05 -16.35
N GLN A 54 -24.98 -10.06 -17.21
CA GLN A 54 -24.46 -8.70 -17.00
C GLN A 54 -25.10 -7.97 -15.79
N THR A 55 -26.21 -8.49 -15.26
CA THR A 55 -27.01 -7.88 -14.18
C THR A 55 -26.81 -8.53 -12.81
N GLY A 56 -25.98 -9.59 -12.72
CA GLY A 56 -25.70 -10.29 -11.47
C GLY A 56 -24.94 -9.40 -10.48
N ALA A 57 -25.38 -9.36 -9.23
CA ALA A 57 -24.64 -8.68 -8.16
C ALA A 57 -23.21 -9.22 -8.08
N LYS A 58 -22.22 -8.32 -8.10
CA LYS A 58 -20.82 -8.67 -7.86
C LYS A 58 -20.68 -9.03 -6.38
N SER A 59 -20.93 -10.28 -6.04
CA SER A 59 -20.96 -10.76 -4.64
C SER A 59 -19.62 -11.27 -4.11
N GLY A 60 -18.50 -10.88 -4.73
CA GLY A 60 -17.16 -11.28 -4.29
C GLY A 60 -16.20 -10.08 -4.25
N LEU A 61 -15.38 -10.00 -3.20
CA LEU A 61 -14.21 -9.12 -3.18
C LEU A 61 -13.28 -9.54 -4.32
N SER A 62 -12.94 -8.62 -5.22
CA SER A 62 -11.97 -8.93 -6.28
C SER A 62 -10.56 -9.02 -5.70
N ILE A 63 -9.65 -9.67 -6.42
CA ILE A 63 -8.22 -9.69 -6.05
C ILE A 63 -7.67 -8.26 -5.92
N ARG A 64 -8.14 -7.32 -6.76
CA ARG A 64 -7.77 -5.90 -6.68
C ARG A 64 -8.28 -5.23 -5.41
N ASP A 65 -9.47 -5.61 -4.94
CA ASP A 65 -10.01 -5.11 -3.68
C ASP A 65 -9.23 -5.69 -2.49
N PHE A 66 -8.83 -6.96 -2.59
CA PHE A 66 -7.96 -7.59 -1.60
C PHE A 66 -6.56 -6.95 -1.56
N GLU A 67 -5.96 -6.64 -2.71
CA GLU A 67 -4.70 -5.89 -2.79
C GLU A 67 -4.82 -4.50 -2.16
N LYS A 68 -5.92 -3.78 -2.41
CA LYS A 68 -6.19 -2.48 -1.77
C LYS A 68 -6.33 -2.61 -0.26
N VAL A 69 -7.06 -3.62 0.21
CA VAL A 69 -7.24 -3.87 1.65
C VAL A 69 -5.92 -4.29 2.30
N MET A 70 -5.15 -5.17 1.66
CA MET A 70 -3.83 -5.59 2.15
C MET A 70 -2.85 -4.43 2.18
N THR A 71 -2.80 -3.62 1.12
CA THR A 71 -1.98 -2.41 1.07
C THR A 71 -2.40 -1.43 2.16
N TYR A 72 -3.70 -1.21 2.36
CA TYR A 72 -4.22 -0.36 3.43
C TYR A 72 -3.83 -0.87 4.83
N VAL A 73 -3.91 -2.18 5.07
CA VAL A 73 -3.49 -2.80 6.34
C VAL A 73 -1.98 -2.65 6.54
N LEU A 74 -1.17 -3.00 5.54
CA LEU A 74 0.29 -2.89 5.64
C LEU A 74 0.76 -1.44 5.80
N ASP A 75 0.06 -0.48 5.20
CA ASP A 75 0.27 0.95 5.35
C ASP A 75 -0.10 1.45 6.75
N GLN A 76 -1.24 1.01 7.27
CA GLN A 76 -1.69 1.33 8.64
C GLN A 76 -0.73 0.81 9.72
N TYR A 77 -0.12 -0.36 9.52
CA TYR A 77 0.81 -0.94 10.48
C TYR A 77 2.28 -0.59 10.20
N GLY A 78 2.56 0.25 9.19
CA GLY A 78 3.91 0.67 8.83
C GLY A 78 4.86 -0.50 8.52
N ALA A 79 4.31 -1.65 8.10
CA ALA A 79 5.07 -2.89 7.91
C ALA A 79 5.83 -2.93 6.58
N LEU A 80 5.45 -2.09 5.63
CA LEU A 80 6.20 -1.83 4.41
C LEU A 80 6.93 -0.50 4.58
N SER A 81 8.26 -0.55 4.72
CA SER A 81 9.06 0.63 4.40
C SER A 81 8.91 0.87 2.90
N GLU A 82 8.24 1.96 2.54
CA GLU A 82 8.18 2.44 1.17
C GLU A 82 9.62 2.54 0.62
N ILE A 83 9.85 1.99 -0.56
CA ILE A 83 11.15 2.15 -1.23
C ILE A 83 11.17 3.56 -1.80
N VAL A 84 11.69 4.48 -1.02
CA VAL A 84 11.87 5.88 -1.43
C VAL A 84 13.17 6.00 -2.22
N PRO A 85 13.15 6.54 -3.46
CA PRO A 85 14.38 6.69 -4.23
C PRO A 85 15.22 7.88 -3.74
N LEU A 86 16.53 7.65 -3.63
CA LEU A 86 17.52 8.71 -3.43
C LEU A 86 17.72 9.47 -4.75
N GLY A 87 17.79 10.80 -4.68
CA GLY A 87 18.07 11.63 -5.86
C GLY A 87 19.42 11.27 -6.51
N GLU A 88 19.43 11.13 -7.83
CA GLU A 88 20.58 10.61 -8.62
C GLU A 88 21.90 11.28 -8.28
N LYS A 89 21.90 12.59 -8.04
CA LYS A 89 23.09 13.39 -7.71
C LYS A 89 23.80 12.98 -6.42
N TRP A 90 23.16 12.18 -5.57
CA TRP A 90 23.72 11.72 -4.31
C TRP A 90 24.15 10.25 -4.35
N GLN A 91 23.85 9.50 -5.39
CA GLN A 91 24.17 8.06 -5.44
C GLN A 91 25.68 7.82 -5.32
N GLY A 92 26.07 6.88 -4.44
CA GLY A 92 27.47 6.56 -4.14
C GLY A 92 28.21 7.65 -3.34
N GLY A 93 27.50 8.65 -2.84
CA GLY A 93 28.06 9.75 -2.06
C GLY A 93 28.33 9.39 -0.59
N THR A 94 29.04 10.30 0.08
CA THR A 94 29.37 10.17 1.52
C THR A 94 29.03 11.48 2.23
N LEU A 95 28.33 11.38 3.36
CA LEU A 95 28.15 12.46 4.31
C LEU A 95 29.39 12.57 5.20
N LEU A 96 30.06 13.72 5.15
CA LEU A 96 31.20 14.06 5.99
C LEU A 96 30.76 15.00 7.13
N MET A 97 30.84 14.51 8.37
CA MET A 97 30.64 15.33 9.56
C MET A 97 32.00 15.84 10.04
N GLN A 98 32.26 17.11 9.75
CA GLN A 98 33.52 17.77 10.06
C GLN A 98 33.47 18.40 11.46
N PRO A 99 34.31 17.96 12.41
CA PRO A 99 34.46 18.64 13.69
C PRO A 99 35.13 20.01 13.51
N ALA A 100 34.72 20.99 14.32
CA ALA A 100 35.36 22.31 14.36
C ALA A 100 36.80 22.27 14.89
N ASN A 101 37.13 21.25 15.69
CA ASN A 101 38.51 21.00 16.14
C ASN A 101 39.29 20.28 15.02
N PRO A 102 40.33 20.90 14.43
CA PRO A 102 41.10 20.30 13.34
C PRO A 102 41.90 19.05 13.74
N ALA A 103 42.11 18.81 15.04
CA ALA A 103 42.82 17.64 15.53
C ALA A 103 41.96 16.37 15.55
N LEU A 104 40.63 16.49 15.35
CA LEU A 104 39.71 15.36 15.35
C LEU A 104 39.42 14.90 13.92
N GLN A 105 39.34 13.58 13.74
CA GLN A 105 39.01 13.01 12.44
C GLN A 105 37.53 13.24 12.09
N PRO A 106 37.22 13.59 10.83
CA PRO A 106 35.85 13.64 10.34
C PRO A 106 35.19 12.28 10.43
N LYS A 107 33.87 12.28 10.67
CA LYS A 107 33.07 11.07 10.62
C LYS A 107 32.41 10.96 9.25
N GLU A 108 32.69 9.87 8.57
CA GLU A 108 32.11 9.53 7.27
C GLU A 108 30.91 8.59 7.45
N ILE A 109 29.85 8.85 6.68
CA ILE A 109 28.64 8.00 6.65
C ILE A 109 28.22 7.87 5.18
N PRO A 110 28.03 6.65 4.64
CA PRO A 110 27.45 6.47 3.31
C PRO A 110 26.09 7.17 3.22
N ILE A 111 25.87 7.95 2.16
CA ILE A 111 24.68 8.80 2.08
C ILE A 111 23.39 7.98 1.99
N GLU A 112 23.43 6.79 1.41
CA GLU A 112 22.31 5.84 1.38
C GLU A 112 21.92 5.40 2.80
N THR A 113 22.91 5.15 3.65
CA THR A 113 22.67 4.78 5.05
C THR A 113 22.05 5.93 5.83
N PHE A 114 22.52 7.15 5.59
CA PHE A 114 21.92 8.35 6.18
C PHE A 114 20.49 8.56 5.68
N PHE A 115 20.28 8.47 4.37
CA PHE A 115 18.98 8.65 3.74
C PHE A 115 17.96 7.62 4.21
N HIS A 116 18.35 6.34 4.32
CA HIS A 116 17.48 5.31 4.88
C HIS A 116 17.03 5.64 6.31
N LYS A 117 17.89 6.25 7.14
CA LYS A 117 17.50 6.73 8.47
C LYS A 117 16.51 7.89 8.42
N ILE A 118 16.65 8.80 7.46
CA ILE A 118 15.70 9.90 7.23
C ILE A 118 14.33 9.37 6.81
N VAL A 119 14.29 8.39 5.90
CA VAL A 119 13.05 7.71 5.49
C VAL A 119 12.40 7.00 6.68
N MET A 120 13.16 6.23 7.47
CA MET A 120 12.63 5.59 8.68
C MET A 120 12.05 6.59 9.69
N LEU A 121 12.68 7.77 9.84
CA LEU A 121 12.17 8.82 10.72
C LEU A 121 10.83 9.35 10.22
N ARG A 122 10.72 9.64 8.92
CA ARG A 122 9.48 10.06 8.26
C ARG A 122 8.36 9.06 8.51
N ASP A 123 8.62 7.78 8.29
CA ASP A 123 7.62 6.74 8.41
C ASP A 123 7.13 6.60 9.87
N ARG A 124 8.02 6.74 10.85
CA ARG A 124 7.66 6.75 12.28
C ARG A 124 6.81 7.97 12.66
N LEU A 125 7.11 9.15 12.12
CA LEU A 125 6.27 10.34 12.34
C LEU A 125 4.87 10.15 11.75
N ARG A 126 4.77 9.52 10.56
CA ARG A 126 3.48 9.22 9.93
C ARG A 126 2.65 8.26 10.79
N VAL A 127 3.26 7.20 11.32
CA VAL A 127 2.58 6.26 12.23
C VAL A 127 2.17 6.97 13.54
N LEU A 128 3.01 7.83 14.09
CA LEU A 128 2.67 8.62 15.27
C LEU A 128 1.44 9.52 15.03
N GLU A 129 1.40 10.20 13.88
CA GLU A 129 0.27 11.03 13.47
C GLU A 129 -1.02 10.21 13.33
N GLN A 130 -0.96 9.04 12.68
CA GLN A 130 -2.09 8.12 12.58
C GLN A 130 -2.61 7.69 13.95
N ASN A 131 -1.72 7.30 14.87
CA ASN A 131 -2.08 6.90 16.23
C ASN A 131 -2.78 8.03 17.01
N ILE A 132 -2.33 9.27 16.83
CA ILE A 132 -2.97 10.44 17.45
C ILE A 132 -4.37 10.66 16.87
N ASN A 133 -4.53 10.53 15.54
CA ASN A 133 -5.81 10.68 14.86
C ASN A 133 -6.83 9.64 15.34
N SER A 134 -6.41 8.38 15.45
CA SER A 134 -7.26 7.25 15.88
C SER A 134 -7.42 7.11 17.40
N SER A 135 -6.78 7.97 18.20
CA SER A 135 -6.87 7.87 19.67
C SER A 135 -8.29 8.21 20.14
N ASN A 136 -8.90 7.32 20.91
CA ASN A 136 -10.22 7.54 21.52
C ASN A 136 -10.13 8.25 22.89
N VAL A 137 -8.91 8.46 23.40
CA VAL A 137 -8.67 9.04 24.74
C VAL A 137 -8.41 10.55 24.66
N LEU A 138 -7.80 11.01 23.57
CA LEU A 138 -7.48 12.42 23.37
C LEU A 138 -8.72 13.20 22.94
N SER A 139 -8.90 14.38 23.53
CA SER A 139 -9.89 15.36 23.06
C SER A 139 -9.50 15.92 21.69
N ASP A 140 -10.48 16.47 20.97
CA ASP A 140 -10.24 17.07 19.65
C ASP A 140 -9.23 18.22 19.71
N GLU A 141 -9.26 19.02 20.79
CA GLU A 141 -8.29 20.11 20.99
C GLU A 141 -6.86 19.59 21.18
N GLU A 142 -6.68 18.55 22.00
CA GLU A 142 -5.37 17.91 22.19
C GLU A 142 -4.83 17.29 20.90
N LYS A 143 -5.70 16.62 20.13
CA LYS A 143 -5.34 16.07 18.82
C LYS A 143 -4.84 17.17 17.88
N VAL A 144 -5.57 18.28 17.76
CA VAL A 144 -5.19 19.42 16.93
C VAL A 144 -3.84 19.99 17.38
N ASN A 145 -3.62 20.16 18.68
CA ASN A 145 -2.35 20.68 19.21
C ASN A 145 -1.16 19.77 18.88
N LEU A 146 -1.33 18.44 19.03
CA LEU A 146 -0.29 17.47 18.69
C LEU A 146 -0.02 17.40 17.18
N GLN A 147 -1.07 17.41 16.36
CA GLN A 147 -0.94 17.46 14.89
C GLN A 147 -0.17 18.71 14.43
N GLN A 148 -0.45 19.87 15.03
CA GLN A 148 0.30 21.10 14.74
C GLN A 148 1.77 20.96 15.12
N TYR A 149 2.08 20.31 16.26
CA TYR A 149 3.46 20.06 16.66
C TYR A 149 4.17 19.12 15.68
N ILE A 150 3.54 18.01 15.26
CA ILE A 150 4.05 17.11 14.22
C ILE A 150 4.30 17.87 12.91
N THR A 151 3.39 18.76 12.53
CA THR A 151 3.56 19.60 11.33
C THR A 151 4.80 20.50 11.43
N ARG A 152 5.11 21.03 12.62
CA ARG A 152 6.36 21.80 12.85
C ARG A 152 7.60 20.90 12.78
N VAL A 153 7.50 19.66 13.30
CA VAL A 153 8.58 18.67 13.17
C VAL A 153 8.87 18.38 11.70
N TYR A 154 7.84 18.13 10.87
CA TYR A 154 8.02 17.99 9.42
C TYR A 154 8.66 19.24 8.79
N GLY A 155 8.26 20.43 9.21
CA GLY A 155 8.88 21.69 8.80
C GLY A 155 10.39 21.74 9.06
N SER A 156 10.85 21.27 10.22
CA SER A 156 12.28 21.24 10.58
C SER A 156 13.10 20.27 9.72
N LEU A 157 12.45 19.28 9.12
CA LEU A 157 13.09 18.25 8.28
C LEU A 157 13.17 18.63 6.81
N THR A 158 12.53 19.74 6.40
CA THR A 158 12.51 20.22 5.00
C THR A 158 13.90 20.43 4.40
N THR A 159 14.91 20.71 5.23
CA THR A 159 16.33 20.79 4.82
C THR A 159 16.80 19.52 4.10
N PHE A 160 16.28 18.35 4.49
CA PHE A 160 16.65 17.06 3.91
C PHE A 160 15.91 16.74 2.61
N ASN A 161 14.96 17.57 2.16
CA ASN A 161 14.22 17.36 0.91
C ASN A 161 15.14 17.25 -0.31
N VAL A 162 16.33 17.85 -0.24
CA VAL A 162 17.35 17.78 -1.30
C VAL A 162 17.81 16.36 -1.62
N LEU A 163 17.63 15.41 -0.70
CA LEU A 163 18.02 14.01 -0.85
C LEU A 163 17.01 13.18 -1.63
N PHE A 164 15.75 13.60 -1.69
CA PHE A 164 14.68 12.84 -2.34
C PHE A 164 14.70 13.05 -3.86
N SER A 165 14.41 12.00 -4.63
CA SER A 165 14.25 12.11 -6.10
C SER A 165 12.95 12.81 -6.48
N GLU A 166 11.88 12.55 -5.73
CA GLU A 166 10.51 12.94 -6.06
C GLU A 166 9.93 13.86 -5.00
N LYS A 167 9.15 14.85 -5.45
CA LYS A 167 8.52 15.85 -4.57
C LYS A 167 7.44 15.25 -3.66
N ASP A 168 6.83 14.14 -4.06
CA ASP A 168 5.77 13.47 -3.30
C ASP A 168 6.28 12.91 -1.97
N HIS A 169 7.59 12.68 -1.86
CA HIS A 169 8.24 12.21 -0.64
C HIS A 169 8.79 13.33 0.23
N TYR A 170 8.65 14.59 -0.18
CA TYR A 170 9.21 15.71 0.57
C TYR A 170 8.52 15.85 1.92
N PHE A 171 9.30 16.23 2.91
CA PHE A 171 8.77 16.78 4.15
C PHE A 171 8.05 18.10 3.84
N VAL A 172 6.81 18.21 4.31
CA VAL A 172 5.98 19.42 4.17
C VAL A 172 5.58 19.88 5.57
N GLY A 173 6.01 21.08 5.93
CA GLY A 173 5.63 21.72 7.20
C GLY A 173 4.67 22.88 7.00
N VAL A 174 4.47 23.65 8.08
CA VAL A 174 3.73 24.91 8.02
C VAL A 174 4.46 25.85 7.07
N LYS A 175 3.77 26.31 6.02
CA LYS A 175 4.30 27.39 5.16
C LYS A 175 4.45 28.62 6.03
N SER A 176 5.69 29.04 6.28
CA SER A 176 5.94 30.35 6.88
C SER A 176 5.41 31.39 5.89
N LYS A 177 4.42 32.18 6.32
CA LYS A 177 3.99 33.38 5.60
C LYS A 177 5.06 34.45 5.70
#